data_AF-A0A182ULL4-F1
#
_entry.id   AF-A0A182ULL4-F1
#
_cell.length_a   1.000
_cell.length_b   1.000
_cell.length_c   1.000
_cell.angle_alpha   90.00
_cell.angle_beta   90.00
_cell.angle_gamma   90.00
#
_symmetry.space_group_name_H-M   'P 1'
#
loop_
_entity.id
_entity.type
_entity.pdbx_description
1 polymer ?
#
loop_
_entity_poly.entity_id
_entity_poly.type
_entity_poly.pdbx_seq_one_letter_code
_entity_poly.pdbx_strand_id
1 'polypeptide(L)'
;MNGGAPAKALSKGKVKELNGLVEELMQHGFREANGADELLAQHRDMAGVLDRIRRVEPKLRTTNGRPRMETVAHFMRWAVERGCQVDNVRVAEHAEYGGLGLESCGPIPAGECIITVPRSMFFYVTNEPRYRKLLELMPGAMMSEQGNIMLALALIMERFRAKSDWKPYLDLLPDRYTTPLYYTTEDMGELAETDAFLPALKLCKHIARQYGFIRRFVQEKVDELRDCFTYDVFRRMSHGQSCARDVVNLRLLLLLQTPSLHGLDDRPYRFGHEGINF
;
A
#
# COMPACT_ATOMS: atom_id res chain seq x y z
N MET A 1 -4.79 17.24 17.49
CA MET A 1 -6.27 17.27 17.33
C MET A 1 -6.62 16.98 15.88
N ASN A 2 -7.84 16.51 15.63
CA ASN A 2 -8.36 15.83 14.42
C ASN A 2 -7.96 14.37 14.26
N GLY A 3 -8.50 13.51 15.14
CA GLY A 3 -8.88 12.17 14.69
C GLY A 3 -9.88 12.32 13.56
N GLY A 4 -9.65 11.65 12.43
CA GLY A 4 -10.57 11.69 11.30
C GLY A 4 -11.95 11.31 11.78
N ALA A 5 -12.93 12.20 11.60
CA ALA A 5 -14.31 11.87 11.90
C ALA A 5 -14.67 10.57 11.16
N PRO A 6 -15.37 9.62 11.81
CA PRO A 6 -15.83 8.42 11.12
C PRO A 6 -16.65 8.87 9.91
N ALA A 7 -16.31 8.32 8.75
CA ALA A 7 -17.02 8.65 7.52
C ALA A 7 -18.51 8.42 7.72
N LYS A 8 -19.34 9.35 7.25
CA LYS A 8 -20.79 9.23 7.34
C LYS A 8 -21.22 7.91 6.70
N ALA A 9 -21.87 7.04 7.46
CA ALA A 9 -22.32 5.75 7.00
C ALA A 9 -23.11 5.87 5.69
N LEU A 10 -22.81 5.01 4.72
CA LEU A 10 -23.48 5.00 3.43
C LEU A 10 -24.98 4.74 3.60
N SER A 11 -25.82 5.38 2.78
CA SER A 11 -27.26 5.08 2.77
C SER A 11 -27.50 3.65 2.29
N LYS A 12 -28.60 3.01 2.75
CA LYS A 12 -28.95 1.63 2.34
C LYS A 12 -28.98 1.45 0.82
N GLY A 13 -29.44 2.46 0.08
CA GLY A 13 -29.42 2.48 -1.39
C GLY A 13 -28.00 2.42 -1.97
N LYS A 14 -27.09 3.28 -1.47
CA LYS A 14 -25.68 3.28 -1.88
C LYS A 14 -24.95 1.99 -1.53
N VAL A 15 -25.26 1.38 -0.38
CA VAL A 15 -24.69 0.08 0.00
C VAL A 15 -25.12 -1.02 -0.98
N LYS A 16 -26.41 -1.06 -1.35
CA LYS A 16 -26.92 -2.02 -2.34
C LYS A 16 -26.28 -1.82 -3.71
N GLU A 17 -26.19 -0.56 -4.17
CA GLU A 17 -25.52 -0.20 -5.41
C GLU A 17 -24.05 -0.65 -5.40
N LEU A 18 -23.32 -0.33 -4.33
CA LEU A 18 -21.92 -0.68 -4.18
C LEU A 18 -21.69 -2.20 -4.16
N ASN A 19 -22.56 -2.96 -3.50
CA ASN A 19 -22.48 -4.43 -3.53
C ASN A 19 -22.72 -4.99 -4.94
N GLY A 20 -23.69 -4.45 -5.69
CA GLY A 20 -23.91 -4.83 -7.09
C GLY A 20 -22.72 -4.50 -7.99
N LEU A 21 -22.08 -3.34 -7.80
CA LEU A 21 -20.86 -2.98 -8.52
C LEU A 21 -19.69 -3.91 -8.19
N VAL A 22 -19.56 -4.34 -6.94
CA VAL A 22 -18.53 -5.31 -6.54
C VAL A 22 -18.78 -6.67 -7.17
N GLU A 23 -20.03 -7.12 -7.25
CA GLU A 23 -20.39 -8.34 -7.96
C GLU A 23 -20.07 -8.25 -9.47
N GLU A 24 -20.41 -7.14 -10.11
CA GLU A 24 -20.06 -6.82 -11.51
C GLU A 24 -18.53 -6.86 -11.72
N LEU A 25 -17.76 -6.21 -10.83
CA LEU A 25 -16.29 -6.22 -10.87
C LEU A 25 -15.74 -7.65 -10.81
N MET A 26 -16.31 -8.48 -9.94
CA MET A 26 -15.88 -9.88 -9.78
C MET A 26 -16.22 -10.70 -11.02
N GLN A 27 -17.39 -10.51 -11.64
CA GLN A 27 -17.74 -11.17 -12.89
C GLN A 27 -16.73 -10.86 -14.00
N HIS A 28 -16.32 -9.59 -14.15
CA HIS A 28 -15.27 -9.22 -15.09
C HIS A 28 -13.92 -9.82 -14.68
N GLY A 29 -13.53 -9.76 -13.41
CA GLY A 29 -12.23 -10.27 -12.93
C GLY A 29 -12.06 -11.79 -13.09
N PHE A 30 -13.15 -12.56 -13.09
CA PHE A 30 -13.13 -14.01 -13.28
C PHE A 30 -13.30 -14.47 -14.72
N ARG A 31 -13.60 -13.56 -15.65
CA ARG A 31 -13.65 -13.90 -17.07
C ARG A 31 -12.26 -14.36 -17.53
N GLU A 32 -12.21 -15.52 -18.20
CA GLU A 32 -11.02 -15.97 -18.91
C GLU A 32 -10.81 -15.08 -20.14
N ALA A 33 -9.57 -14.67 -20.37
CA ALA A 33 -9.19 -13.82 -21.49
C ALA A 33 -7.89 -14.39 -22.06
N ASN A 34 -7.94 -14.81 -23.32
CA ASN A 34 -6.91 -15.58 -24.00
C ASN A 34 -6.34 -14.75 -25.15
N GLY A 35 -5.83 -13.56 -24.82
CA GLY A 35 -5.23 -12.64 -25.79
C GLY A 35 -4.95 -11.27 -25.20
N ALA A 36 -4.01 -10.54 -25.78
CA ALA A 36 -3.64 -9.20 -25.34
C ALA A 36 -4.82 -8.22 -25.46
N ASP A 37 -5.54 -8.25 -26.59
CA ASP A 37 -6.72 -7.41 -26.83
C ASP A 37 -7.88 -7.74 -25.89
N GLU A 38 -8.12 -9.02 -25.63
CA GLU A 38 -9.15 -9.47 -24.69
C GLU A 38 -8.82 -9.05 -23.25
N LEU A 39 -7.53 -9.13 -22.85
CA LEU A 39 -7.07 -8.67 -21.54
C LEU A 39 -7.18 -7.15 -21.40
N LEU A 40 -6.90 -6.39 -22.46
CA LEU A 40 -7.06 -4.95 -22.49
C LEU A 40 -8.54 -4.54 -22.42
N ALA A 41 -9.41 -5.20 -23.17
CA ALA A 41 -10.85 -5.00 -23.09
C ALA A 41 -11.38 -5.32 -21.68
N GLN A 42 -10.96 -6.46 -21.11
CA GLN A 42 -11.26 -6.83 -19.72
C GLN A 42 -10.77 -5.77 -18.73
N HIS A 43 -9.57 -5.21 -18.92
CA HIS A 43 -9.06 -4.13 -18.09
C HIS A 43 -9.92 -2.87 -18.19
N ARG A 44 -10.33 -2.46 -19.39
CA ARG A 44 -11.23 -1.31 -19.59
C ARG A 44 -12.57 -1.50 -18.89
N ASP A 45 -13.18 -2.69 -19.01
CA ASP A 45 -14.41 -3.04 -18.31
C ASP A 45 -14.23 -2.89 -16.78
N MET A 46 -13.19 -3.52 -16.22
CA MET A 46 -12.89 -3.45 -14.79
C MET A 46 -12.61 -2.02 -14.31
N ALA A 47 -11.85 -1.24 -15.09
CA ALA A 47 -11.55 0.15 -14.78
C ALA A 47 -12.83 1.00 -14.72
N GLY A 48 -13.76 0.80 -15.67
CA GLY A 48 -15.06 1.47 -15.67
C GLY A 48 -15.91 1.14 -14.43
N VAL A 49 -15.93 -0.13 -14.01
CA VAL A 49 -16.62 -0.54 -12.78
C VAL A 49 -15.94 0.04 -11.53
N LEU A 50 -14.61 0.01 -11.46
CA LEU A 50 -13.85 0.59 -10.34
C LEU A 50 -14.09 2.10 -10.22
N ASP A 51 -14.20 2.84 -11.32
CA ASP A 51 -14.52 4.26 -11.26
C ASP A 51 -15.94 4.53 -10.76
N ARG A 52 -16.92 3.69 -11.12
CA ARG A 52 -18.27 3.74 -10.54
C ARG A 52 -18.23 3.43 -9.04
N ILE A 53 -17.50 2.40 -8.61
CA ILE A 53 -17.27 2.07 -7.20
C ILE A 53 -16.72 3.27 -6.44
N ARG A 54 -15.65 3.90 -6.96
CA ARG A 54 -15.01 5.06 -6.35
C ARG A 54 -15.96 6.25 -6.22
N ARG A 55 -16.96 6.42 -7.09
CA ARG A 55 -17.97 7.50 -7.00
C ARG A 55 -18.98 7.26 -5.87
N VAL A 56 -19.30 6.00 -5.58
CA VAL A 56 -20.27 5.62 -4.53
C VAL A 56 -19.62 5.56 -3.15
N GLU A 57 -18.37 5.09 -3.09
CA GLU A 57 -17.59 4.96 -1.86
C GLU A 57 -17.38 6.30 -1.12
N PRO A 58 -17.27 6.26 0.22
CA PRO A 58 -16.93 7.45 0.99
C PRO A 58 -15.54 7.94 0.61
N LYS A 59 -15.39 9.26 0.50
CA LYS A 59 -14.09 9.89 0.24
C LYS A 59 -13.27 9.95 1.52
N LEU A 60 -12.59 8.84 1.81
CA LEU A 60 -11.70 8.73 2.96
C LEU A 60 -10.40 9.47 2.69
N ARG A 61 -9.95 10.27 3.67
CA ARG A 61 -8.62 10.87 3.64
C ARG A 61 -7.59 9.78 3.86
N THR A 62 -6.96 9.33 2.78
CA THR A 62 -5.88 8.34 2.85
C THR A 62 -4.58 8.97 3.38
N THR A 63 -4.44 10.30 3.26
CA THR A 63 -3.28 11.13 3.65
C THR A 63 -3.63 12.01 4.86
N ASN A 64 -2.64 12.59 5.54
CA ASN A 64 -2.92 13.53 6.65
C ASN A 64 -3.28 14.94 6.15
N GLY A 65 -3.34 15.15 4.84
CA GLY A 65 -3.67 16.41 4.19
C GLY A 65 -2.57 17.47 4.23
N ARG A 66 -1.37 17.12 4.70
CA ARG A 66 -0.20 18.01 4.71
C ARG A 66 0.79 17.61 3.61
N PRO A 67 1.55 18.57 3.06
CA PRO A 67 2.69 18.25 2.21
C PRO A 67 3.65 17.28 2.92
N ARG A 68 4.17 16.28 2.19
CA ARG A 68 5.05 15.25 2.78
C ARG A 68 6.31 15.86 3.39
N MET A 69 6.86 16.92 2.80
CA MET A 69 8.04 17.59 3.34
C MET A 69 7.80 18.19 4.75
N GLU A 70 6.57 18.63 5.05
CA GLU A 70 6.21 19.12 6.40
C GLU A 70 6.15 17.99 7.44
N THR A 71 6.01 16.73 7.00
CA THR A 71 5.93 15.57 7.91
C THR A 71 7.29 14.95 8.19
N VAL A 72 8.31 15.23 7.36
CA VAL A 72 9.68 14.70 7.47
C VAL A 72 10.28 14.93 8.85
N ALA A 73 10.23 16.16 9.37
CA ALA A 73 10.85 16.47 10.67
C ALA A 73 10.23 15.65 11.83
N HIS A 74 8.92 15.37 11.75
CA HIS A 74 8.25 14.54 12.73
C HIS A 74 8.62 13.06 12.58
N PHE A 75 8.69 12.56 11.35
CA PHE A 75 9.16 11.20 11.07
C PHE A 75 10.60 10.99 11.54
N MET A 76 11.52 11.92 11.27
CA MET A 76 12.92 11.78 11.66
C MET A 76 13.09 11.73 13.18
N ARG A 77 12.37 12.58 13.93
CA ARG A 77 12.36 12.50 15.41
C ARG A 77 11.86 11.15 15.90
N TRP A 78 10.71 10.69 15.39
CA TRP A 78 10.15 9.39 15.74
C TRP A 78 11.11 8.23 15.40
N ALA A 79 11.84 8.33 14.28
CA ALA A 79 12.79 7.31 13.87
C ALA A 79 13.99 7.25 14.84
N VAL A 80 14.59 8.39 15.16
CA VAL A 80 15.73 8.49 16.09
C VAL A 80 15.34 8.04 17.50
N GLU A 81 14.17 8.46 17.99
CA GLU A 81 13.61 8.01 19.28
C GLU A 81 13.43 6.49 19.36
N ARG A 82 13.20 5.83 18.22
CA ARG A 82 13.08 4.37 18.11
C ARG A 82 14.41 3.66 17.85
N GLY A 83 15.52 4.38 17.89
CA GLY A 83 16.88 3.84 17.74
C GLY A 83 17.38 3.80 16.30
N CYS A 84 16.70 4.46 15.35
CA CYS A 84 17.26 4.66 14.01
C CYS A 84 18.49 5.55 14.10
N GLN A 85 19.58 5.11 13.48
CA GLN A 85 20.80 5.92 13.32
C GLN A 85 20.85 6.43 11.89
N VAL A 86 21.04 7.73 11.72
CA VAL A 86 21.11 8.39 10.42
C VAL A 86 22.29 9.35 10.44
N ASP A 87 23.28 9.06 9.61
CA ASP A 87 24.55 9.78 9.56
C ASP A 87 24.79 10.32 8.16
N ASN A 88 25.24 11.57 8.09
CA ASN A 88 25.67 12.24 6.86
C ASN A 88 24.64 12.28 5.71
N VAL A 89 23.36 12.08 6.02
CA VAL A 89 22.26 12.20 5.06
C VAL A 89 21.06 12.92 5.66
N ARG A 90 20.25 13.53 4.79
CA ARG A 90 18.97 14.14 5.14
C ARG A 90 17.90 13.75 4.13
N VAL A 91 16.64 13.82 4.56
CA VAL A 91 15.51 13.68 3.63
C VAL A 91 15.28 15.03 2.95
N ALA A 92 15.27 15.03 1.63
CA ALA A 92 15.03 16.22 0.79
C ALA A 92 14.01 15.91 -0.31
N GLU A 93 13.49 16.93 -0.97
CA GLU A 93 12.59 16.76 -2.11
C GLU A 93 13.37 16.92 -3.41
N HIS A 94 13.25 15.94 -4.30
CA HIS A 94 13.91 15.89 -5.61
C HIS A 94 12.84 15.85 -6.70
N ALA A 95 12.63 16.99 -7.36
CA ALA A 95 11.61 17.12 -8.41
C ALA A 95 11.88 16.18 -9.60
N GLU A 96 13.16 15.94 -9.93
CA GLU A 96 13.59 15.08 -11.04
C GLU A 96 13.20 13.61 -10.87
N TYR A 97 13.14 13.13 -9.61
CA TYR A 97 12.75 11.76 -9.26
C TYR A 97 11.30 11.66 -8.76
N GLY A 98 10.57 12.77 -8.78
CA GLY A 98 9.14 12.81 -8.47
C GLY A 98 8.80 12.63 -6.99
N GLY A 99 9.68 13.02 -6.05
CA GLY A 99 9.33 12.95 -4.63
C GLY A 99 10.46 13.15 -3.64
N LEU A 100 10.24 12.67 -2.42
CA LEU A 100 11.22 12.72 -1.34
C LEU A 100 12.34 11.70 -1.59
N GLY A 101 13.58 12.10 -1.31
CA GLY A 101 14.83 11.34 -1.44
C GLY A 101 15.76 11.52 -0.26
N LEU A 102 16.90 10.81 -0.31
CA LEU A 102 18.02 11.03 0.59
C LEU A 102 19.07 11.86 -0.12
N GLU A 103 19.53 12.91 0.54
CA GLU A 103 20.61 13.76 0.08
C GLU A 103 21.77 13.68 1.07
N SER A 104 22.99 13.52 0.55
CA SER A 104 24.20 13.52 1.37
C SER A 104 24.47 14.92 1.94
N CYS A 105 24.80 14.99 3.23
CA CYS A 105 25.23 16.23 3.90
C CYS A 105 26.75 16.46 3.78
N GLY A 106 27.48 15.55 3.13
CA GLY A 106 28.92 15.57 2.97
C GLY A 106 29.43 14.33 2.22
N PRO A 107 30.76 14.17 2.06
CA PRO A 107 31.34 13.01 1.39
C PRO A 107 31.02 11.70 2.14
N ILE A 108 30.59 10.66 1.42
CA ILE A 108 30.30 9.32 1.96
C ILE A 108 31.28 8.32 1.31
N PRO A 109 32.28 7.79 2.04
CA PRO A 109 33.13 6.70 1.60
C PRO A 109 32.37 5.45 1.18
N ALA A 110 32.91 4.73 0.20
CA ALA A 110 32.38 3.44 -0.20
C ALA A 110 32.41 2.45 0.99
N GLY A 111 31.31 1.74 1.21
CA GLY A 111 31.17 0.78 2.31
C GLY A 111 30.76 1.40 3.66
N GLU A 112 30.64 2.73 3.76
CA GLU A 112 30.14 3.37 4.97
C GLU A 112 28.64 3.08 5.18
N CYS A 113 28.28 2.76 6.42
CA CYS A 113 26.90 2.57 6.83
C CYS A 113 26.31 3.90 7.27
N ILE A 114 25.42 4.47 6.46
CA ILE A 114 24.83 5.80 6.70
C ILE A 114 23.46 5.75 7.38
N ILE A 115 22.79 4.57 7.35
CA ILE A 115 21.52 4.36 8.03
C ILE A 115 21.51 2.97 8.67
N THR A 116 21.18 2.90 9.96
CA THR A 116 20.87 1.65 10.66
C THR A 116 19.45 1.70 11.19
N VAL A 117 18.61 0.73 10.79
CA VAL A 117 17.22 0.63 11.21
C VAL A 117 17.02 -0.57 12.15
N PRO A 118 16.61 -0.35 13.41
CA PRO A 118 16.26 -1.43 14.33
C PRO A 118 15.13 -2.29 13.78
N ARG A 119 15.20 -3.60 14.01
CA ARG A 119 14.16 -4.54 13.57
C ARG A 119 12.78 -4.21 14.16
N SER A 120 12.73 -3.63 15.36
CA SER A 120 11.50 -3.15 16.01
C SER A 120 10.78 -2.04 15.23
N MET A 121 11.46 -1.36 14.32
CA MET A 121 10.86 -0.38 13.43
C MET A 121 10.22 -1.00 12.19
N PHE A 122 10.37 -2.29 11.93
CA PHE A 122 9.65 -2.95 10.86
C PHE A 122 8.21 -3.23 11.31
N PHE A 123 7.27 -2.85 10.46
CA PHE A 123 5.87 -3.15 10.61
C PHE A 123 5.62 -4.61 10.24
N TYR A 124 5.27 -5.40 11.26
CA TYR A 124 4.87 -6.79 11.13
C TYR A 124 3.41 -6.96 11.54
N VAL A 125 2.76 -7.97 10.97
CA VAL A 125 1.50 -8.48 11.53
C VAL A 125 1.84 -9.23 12.82
N THR A 126 1.64 -8.56 13.96
CA THR A 126 1.94 -9.11 15.28
C THR A 126 0.91 -10.16 15.71
N ASN A 127 1.22 -10.96 16.72
CA ASN A 127 0.28 -11.95 17.28
C ASN A 127 -0.78 -11.32 18.23
N GLU A 128 -1.25 -10.12 17.90
CA GLU A 128 -2.28 -9.43 18.67
C GLU A 128 -3.66 -10.09 18.47
N PRO A 129 -4.55 -10.08 19.49
CA PRO A 129 -5.88 -10.66 19.38
C PRO A 129 -6.69 -10.19 18.16
N ARG A 130 -6.54 -8.92 17.76
CA ARG A 130 -7.25 -8.37 16.60
C ARG A 130 -6.82 -9.01 15.27
N TYR A 131 -5.52 -9.24 15.08
CA TYR A 131 -5.00 -9.85 13.86
C TYR A 131 -5.25 -11.35 13.83
N ARG A 132 -5.20 -12.02 15.01
CA ARG A 132 -5.64 -13.41 15.14
C ARG A 132 -7.10 -13.61 14.77
N LYS A 133 -8.00 -12.78 15.31
CA LYS A 133 -9.42 -12.81 14.96
C LYS A 133 -9.64 -12.58 13.46
N LEU A 134 -8.93 -11.63 12.87
CA LEU A 134 -8.99 -11.37 11.43
C LEU A 134 -8.57 -12.59 10.61
N LEU A 135 -7.51 -13.27 11.03
CA LEU A 135 -7.02 -14.49 10.41
C LEU A 135 -8.00 -15.67 10.56
N GLU A 136 -8.54 -15.89 11.76
CA GLU A 136 -9.52 -16.95 12.02
C GLU A 136 -10.79 -16.81 11.17
N LEU A 137 -11.18 -15.57 10.87
CA LEU A 137 -12.35 -15.28 10.04
C LEU A 137 -12.04 -15.31 8.54
N MET A 138 -10.76 -15.30 8.15
CA MET A 138 -10.34 -15.20 6.75
C MET A 138 -10.79 -16.44 5.94
N PRO A 139 -11.48 -16.24 4.80
CA PRO A 139 -11.86 -17.35 3.94
C PRO A 139 -10.66 -18.14 3.42
N GLY A 140 -10.81 -19.46 3.30
CA GLY A 140 -9.76 -20.35 2.76
C GLY A 140 -9.23 -19.92 1.38
N ALA A 141 -10.10 -19.34 0.54
CA ALA A 141 -9.73 -18.82 -0.79
C ALA A 141 -8.71 -17.66 -0.76
N MET A 142 -8.50 -17.02 0.39
CA MET A 142 -7.55 -15.91 0.57
C MET A 142 -6.24 -16.36 1.22
N MET A 143 -6.12 -17.64 1.61
CA MET A 143 -4.99 -18.15 2.39
C MET A 143 -3.68 -18.20 1.59
N SER A 144 -3.74 -18.36 0.27
CA SER A 144 -2.54 -18.37 -0.59
C SER A 144 -1.77 -17.05 -0.54
N GLU A 145 -2.44 -15.94 -0.27
CA GLU A 145 -1.88 -14.58 -0.22
C GLU A 145 -2.11 -13.92 1.13
N GLN A 146 -2.39 -14.72 2.15
CA GLN A 146 -2.72 -14.29 3.50
C GLN A 146 -1.73 -13.24 4.02
N GLY A 147 -0.41 -13.44 3.81
CA GLY A 147 0.61 -12.51 4.28
C GLY A 147 0.43 -11.09 3.75
N ASN A 148 0.25 -10.93 2.44
CA ASN A 148 0.09 -9.64 1.79
C ASN A 148 -1.24 -8.98 2.16
N ILE A 149 -2.32 -9.78 2.21
CA ILE A 149 -3.65 -9.34 2.58
C ILE A 149 -3.67 -8.87 4.05
N MET A 150 -3.12 -9.67 4.96
CA MET A 150 -3.04 -9.34 6.38
C MET A 150 -2.22 -8.08 6.62
N LEU A 151 -1.10 -7.94 5.92
CA LEU A 151 -0.28 -6.73 6.03
C LEU A 151 -1.02 -5.49 5.50
N ALA A 152 -1.79 -5.63 4.41
CA ALA A 152 -2.56 -4.52 3.86
C ALA A 152 -3.68 -4.10 4.84
N LEU A 153 -4.42 -5.08 5.38
CA LEU A 153 -5.47 -4.84 6.36
C LEU A 153 -4.92 -4.23 7.66
N ALA A 154 -3.77 -4.72 8.15
CA ALA A 154 -3.12 -4.17 9.33
C ALA A 154 -2.68 -2.71 9.12
N LEU A 155 -2.16 -2.36 7.94
CA LEU A 155 -1.82 -0.97 7.61
C LEU A 155 -3.07 -0.07 7.58
N ILE A 156 -4.18 -0.57 7.04
CA ILE A 156 -5.45 0.17 7.04
C ILE A 156 -5.94 0.38 8.48
N MET A 157 -5.91 -0.65 9.33
CA MET A 157 -6.26 -0.52 10.74
C MET A 157 -5.42 0.54 11.45
N GLU A 158 -4.10 0.48 11.30
CA GLU A 158 -3.19 1.45 11.92
C GLU A 158 -3.34 2.86 11.34
N ARG A 159 -3.71 2.99 10.06
CA ARG A 159 -3.98 4.28 9.41
C ARG A 159 -5.15 5.02 10.05
N PHE A 160 -6.23 4.31 10.37
CA PHE A 160 -7.45 4.91 10.93
C PHE A 160 -7.51 4.87 12.46
N ARG A 161 -6.53 4.25 13.11
CA ARG A 161 -6.39 4.24 14.57
C ARG A 161 -5.97 5.63 15.08
N ALA A 162 -6.74 6.17 16.03
CA ALA A 162 -6.51 7.51 16.57
C ALA A 162 -5.15 7.71 17.26
N LYS A 163 -4.65 6.65 17.91
CA LYS A 163 -3.35 6.61 18.60
C LYS A 163 -2.49 5.48 18.02
N SER A 164 -2.07 5.65 16.78
CA SER A 164 -1.12 4.73 16.14
C SER A 164 0.31 5.22 16.33
N ASP A 165 1.18 4.33 16.83
CA ASP A 165 2.62 4.59 16.92
C ASP A 165 3.27 4.68 15.53
N TRP A 166 2.62 4.13 14.51
CA TRP A 166 3.08 4.14 13.12
C TRP A 166 2.66 5.39 12.35
N LYS A 167 1.92 6.28 12.99
CA LYS A 167 1.40 7.49 12.35
C LYS A 167 2.49 8.34 11.68
N PRO A 168 3.68 8.59 12.28
CA PRO A 168 4.73 9.36 11.61
C PRO A 168 5.24 8.71 10.32
N TYR A 169 5.30 7.38 10.27
CA TYR A 169 5.65 6.63 9.07
C TYR A 169 4.53 6.67 8.02
N LEU A 170 3.29 6.39 8.42
CA LEU A 170 2.14 6.39 7.52
C LEU A 170 1.84 7.77 6.91
N ASP A 171 2.14 8.83 7.64
CA ASP A 171 2.01 10.22 7.20
C ASP A 171 3.12 10.66 6.22
N LEU A 172 4.21 9.89 6.09
CA LEU A 172 5.29 10.14 5.14
C LEU A 172 5.10 9.38 3.81
N LEU A 173 4.24 8.35 3.79
CA LEU A 173 3.97 7.55 2.59
C LEU A 173 3.50 8.42 1.41
N PRO A 174 3.91 8.12 0.17
CA PRO A 174 3.37 8.80 -1.01
C PRO A 174 1.84 8.72 -1.10
N ASP A 175 1.22 9.80 -1.57
CA ASP A 175 -0.24 9.86 -1.77
C ASP A 175 -0.69 9.14 -3.03
N ARG A 176 0.21 9.05 -4.01
CA ARG A 176 0.05 8.34 -5.28
C ARG A 176 1.37 7.65 -5.60
N TYR A 177 1.29 6.50 -6.27
CA TYR A 177 2.43 5.78 -6.82
C TYR A 177 2.39 5.84 -8.36
N THR A 178 3.53 5.55 -8.99
CA THR A 178 3.69 5.50 -10.46
C THR A 178 3.44 4.10 -11.03
N THR A 179 2.76 3.22 -10.29
CA THR A 179 2.47 1.85 -10.71
C THR A 179 1.31 1.79 -11.72
N PRO A 180 1.19 0.71 -12.50
CA PRO A 180 0.14 0.56 -13.51
C PRO A 180 -1.30 0.67 -12.98
N LEU A 181 -1.52 0.55 -11.68
CA LEU A 181 -2.84 0.74 -11.06
C LEU A 181 -3.31 2.18 -11.01
N TYR A 182 -2.40 3.11 -11.26
CA TYR A 182 -2.67 4.54 -11.33
C TYR A 182 -2.66 5.06 -12.76
N TYR A 183 -2.47 4.18 -13.75
CA TYR A 183 -2.55 4.49 -15.17
C TYR A 183 -4.00 4.62 -15.60
N THR A 184 -4.23 5.51 -16.56
CA THR A 184 -5.49 5.57 -17.29
C THR A 184 -5.61 4.39 -18.25
N THR A 185 -6.79 4.19 -18.83
CA THR A 185 -6.99 3.16 -19.86
C THR A 185 -6.19 3.45 -21.12
N GLU A 186 -5.89 4.72 -21.36
CA GLU A 186 -5.06 5.21 -22.46
C GLU A 186 -3.58 4.91 -22.17
N ASP A 187 -3.09 5.28 -20.98
CA ASP A 187 -1.71 4.97 -20.53
C ASP A 187 -1.42 3.47 -20.60
N MET A 188 -2.41 2.62 -20.25
CA MET A 188 -2.27 1.17 -20.37
C MET A 188 -2.15 0.71 -21.84
N GLY A 189 -2.83 1.40 -22.76
CA GLY A 189 -2.75 1.12 -24.20
C GLY A 189 -1.37 1.42 -24.78
N GLU A 190 -0.68 2.45 -24.29
CA GLU A 190 0.69 2.79 -24.70
C GLU A 190 1.71 1.70 -24.35
N LEU A 191 1.38 0.82 -23.40
CA LEU A 191 2.24 -0.32 -23.05
C LEU A 191 2.14 -1.47 -24.06
N ALA A 192 1.17 -1.50 -24.98
CA ALA A 192 0.79 -2.69 -25.76
C ALA A 192 1.96 -3.41 -26.45
N GLU A 193 2.96 -2.67 -26.92
CA GLU A 193 4.14 -3.22 -27.62
C GLU A 193 5.35 -3.45 -26.71
N THR A 194 5.17 -3.39 -25.39
CA THR A 194 6.23 -3.55 -24.39
C THR A 194 6.05 -4.83 -23.59
N ASP A 195 7.16 -5.35 -23.06
CA ASP A 195 7.15 -6.51 -22.16
C ASP A 195 6.40 -6.25 -20.83
N ALA A 196 6.17 -4.97 -20.49
CA ALA A 196 5.45 -4.56 -19.29
C ALA A 196 3.93 -4.69 -19.41
N PHE A 197 3.38 -4.82 -20.63
CA PHE A 197 1.93 -4.79 -20.87
C PHE A 197 1.16 -5.89 -20.15
N LEU A 198 1.52 -7.16 -20.43
CA LEU A 198 0.83 -8.31 -19.86
C LEU A 198 0.99 -8.38 -18.34
N PRO A 199 2.19 -8.14 -17.75
CA PRO A 199 2.34 -7.99 -16.30
C PRO A 199 1.45 -6.89 -15.70
N ALA A 200 1.39 -5.72 -16.32
CA ALA A 200 0.57 -4.60 -15.86
C ALA A 200 -0.94 -4.94 -15.84
N LEU A 201 -1.45 -5.54 -16.92
CA LEU A 201 -2.85 -5.99 -17.00
C LEU A 201 -3.16 -7.06 -15.95
N LYS A 202 -2.26 -8.04 -15.77
CA LYS A 202 -2.40 -9.09 -14.75
C LYS A 202 -2.40 -8.51 -13.35
N LEU A 203 -1.53 -7.55 -13.05
CA LEU A 203 -1.51 -6.84 -11.76
C LEU A 203 -2.84 -6.13 -11.51
N CYS A 204 -3.34 -5.34 -12.47
CA CYS A 204 -4.62 -4.64 -12.35
C CYS A 204 -5.79 -5.60 -12.11
N LYS A 205 -5.86 -6.70 -12.87
CA LYS A 205 -6.87 -7.76 -12.70
C LYS A 205 -6.76 -8.40 -11.31
N HIS A 206 -5.55 -8.71 -10.89
CA HIS A 206 -5.27 -9.35 -9.61
C HIS A 206 -5.76 -8.49 -8.43
N ILE A 207 -5.38 -7.22 -8.39
CA ILE A 207 -5.76 -6.29 -7.33
C ILE A 207 -7.26 -5.98 -7.33
N ALA A 208 -7.89 -5.88 -8.51
CA ALA A 208 -9.33 -5.72 -8.62
C ALA A 208 -10.10 -6.90 -7.98
N ARG A 209 -9.69 -8.14 -8.29
CA ARG A 209 -10.28 -9.36 -7.70
C ARG A 209 -10.06 -9.43 -6.19
N GLN A 210 -8.83 -9.16 -5.74
CA GLN A 210 -8.51 -9.13 -4.31
C GLN A 210 -9.38 -8.13 -3.58
N TYR A 211 -9.51 -6.91 -4.10
CA TYR A 211 -10.37 -5.89 -3.50
C TYR A 211 -11.82 -6.38 -3.37
N GLY A 212 -12.40 -6.98 -4.41
CA GLY A 212 -13.77 -7.49 -4.34
C GLY A 212 -13.97 -8.57 -3.27
N PHE A 213 -13.05 -9.53 -3.18
CA PHE A 213 -13.07 -10.55 -2.12
C PHE A 213 -12.90 -9.97 -0.73
N ILE A 214 -11.86 -9.17 -0.53
CA ILE A 214 -11.52 -8.59 0.76
C ILE A 214 -12.63 -7.65 1.21
N ARG A 215 -13.21 -6.87 0.31
CA ARG A 215 -14.33 -5.99 0.64
C ARG A 215 -15.52 -6.78 1.17
N ARG A 216 -15.92 -7.84 0.48
CA ARG A 216 -17.03 -8.69 0.92
C ARG A 216 -16.75 -9.28 2.29
N PHE A 217 -15.55 -9.83 2.49
CA PHE A 217 -15.09 -10.34 3.78
C PHE A 217 -15.13 -9.28 4.88
N VAL A 218 -14.59 -8.08 4.64
CA VAL A 218 -14.56 -6.98 5.60
C VAL A 218 -15.97 -6.54 5.99
N GLN A 219 -16.86 -6.39 5.01
CA GLN A 219 -18.24 -5.97 5.26
C GLN A 219 -19.05 -7.01 6.04
N GLU A 220 -18.79 -8.31 5.83
CA GLU A 220 -19.50 -9.40 6.50
C GLU A 220 -18.94 -9.74 7.89
N LYS A 221 -17.62 -9.63 8.09
CA LYS A 221 -16.91 -10.23 9.24
C LYS A 221 -16.05 -9.26 10.06
N VAL A 222 -15.74 -8.06 9.56
CA VAL A 222 -14.72 -7.17 10.17
C VAL A 222 -15.29 -5.78 10.46
N ASP A 223 -15.93 -5.64 11.61
CA ASP A 223 -16.62 -4.40 12.01
C ASP A 223 -15.70 -3.17 12.04
N GLU A 224 -14.47 -3.32 12.53
CA GLU A 224 -13.50 -2.23 12.68
C GLU A 224 -13.10 -1.58 11.34
N LEU A 225 -13.11 -2.34 10.26
CA LEU A 225 -12.71 -1.87 8.93
C LEU A 225 -13.90 -1.51 8.03
N ARG A 226 -15.13 -1.77 8.48
CA ARG A 226 -16.34 -1.64 7.66
C ARG A 226 -16.52 -0.24 7.06
N ASP A 227 -16.22 0.80 7.84
CA ASP A 227 -16.37 2.20 7.43
C ASP A 227 -15.07 2.81 6.88
N CYS A 228 -13.96 2.07 6.92
CA CYS A 228 -12.62 2.55 6.57
C CYS A 228 -12.02 1.85 5.32
N PHE A 229 -12.72 0.86 4.77
CA PHE A 229 -12.25 0.08 3.62
C PHE A 229 -12.86 0.57 2.31
N THR A 230 -12.05 1.23 1.49
CA THR A 230 -12.40 1.70 0.13
C THR A 230 -11.37 1.22 -0.89
N TYR A 231 -11.70 1.26 -2.18
CA TYR A 231 -10.74 0.87 -3.23
C TYR A 231 -9.49 1.74 -3.21
N ASP A 232 -9.64 3.06 -3.04
CA ASP A 232 -8.50 3.99 -3.00
C ASP A 232 -7.60 3.75 -1.77
N VAL A 233 -8.19 3.41 -0.61
CA VAL A 233 -7.43 2.99 0.58
C VAL A 233 -6.70 1.67 0.32
N PHE A 234 -7.43 0.66 -0.18
CA PHE A 234 -6.87 -0.66 -0.41
C PHE A 234 -5.73 -0.64 -1.43
N ARG A 235 -5.94 -0.03 -2.61
CA ARG A 235 -4.93 0.13 -3.67
C ARG A 235 -3.64 0.78 -3.15
N ARG A 236 -3.76 1.81 -2.30
CA ARG A 236 -2.60 2.50 -1.72
C ARG A 236 -1.82 1.59 -0.74
N MET A 237 -2.53 0.87 0.14
CA MET A 237 -1.90 0.06 1.18
C MET A 237 -1.40 -1.30 0.69
N SER A 238 -2.01 -1.86 -0.36
CA SER A 238 -1.53 -3.10 -0.99
C SER A 238 -0.22 -2.90 -1.77
N HIS A 239 0.03 -1.69 -2.30
CA HIS A 239 1.22 -1.42 -3.12
C HIS A 239 2.40 -0.83 -2.38
N GLY A 240 2.18 -0.25 -1.19
CA GLY A 240 3.28 0.06 -0.28
C GLY A 240 4.16 -1.17 0.02
N GLN A 241 3.61 -2.38 -0.12
CA GLN A 241 4.32 -3.65 0.06
C GLN A 241 5.08 -4.13 -1.19
N SER A 242 4.58 -3.82 -2.40
CA SER A 242 5.18 -4.29 -3.67
C SER A 242 6.33 -3.41 -4.12
N CYS A 243 6.26 -2.08 -3.90
CA CYS A 243 7.39 -1.17 -4.16
C CYS A 243 8.62 -1.47 -3.28
N ALA A 244 8.46 -2.25 -2.20
CA ALA A 244 9.59 -2.72 -1.40
C ALA A 244 10.48 -3.73 -2.16
N ARG A 245 10.02 -4.28 -3.30
CA ARG A 245 10.76 -5.26 -4.10
C ARG A 245 11.32 -4.73 -5.43
N ASP A 246 10.69 -3.73 -6.06
CA ASP A 246 11.10 -3.26 -7.39
C ASP A 246 11.51 -1.75 -7.39
N VAL A 247 12.83 -1.54 -7.43
CA VAL A 247 13.60 -0.45 -8.08
C VAL A 247 13.27 1.04 -7.79
N VAL A 248 14.29 1.71 -7.20
CA VAL A 248 14.70 3.14 -7.25
C VAL A 248 13.88 4.20 -6.50
N ASN A 249 12.60 4.00 -6.16
CA ASN A 249 11.89 4.96 -5.30
C ASN A 249 11.97 4.60 -3.81
N LEU A 250 13.10 4.94 -3.20
CA LEU A 250 13.40 4.93 -1.77
C LEU A 250 13.15 3.60 -1.05
N ARG A 251 14.27 2.89 -0.84
CA ARG A 251 14.47 1.92 0.24
C ARG A 251 14.25 2.49 1.66
N LEU A 252 13.75 3.73 1.82
CA LEU A 252 13.22 4.28 3.06
C LEU A 252 11.80 3.79 3.42
N LEU A 253 11.12 3.07 2.52
CA LEU A 253 9.78 2.48 2.72
C LEU A 253 9.80 1.03 3.26
N LEU A 254 10.94 0.55 3.72
CA LEU A 254 11.17 -0.88 4.01
C LEU A 254 10.66 -1.38 5.37
N LEU A 255 9.64 -0.76 5.96
CA LEU A 255 9.05 -1.30 7.19
C LEU A 255 8.06 -2.44 6.90
N LEU A 256 7.83 -2.84 5.66
CA LEU A 256 6.86 -3.89 5.31
C LEU A 256 7.58 -5.17 4.89
N GLN A 257 7.76 -6.10 5.83
CA GLN A 257 8.24 -7.45 5.52
C GLN A 257 7.19 -8.49 5.96
N THR A 258 6.87 -9.43 5.07
CA THR A 258 6.20 -10.68 5.41
C THR A 258 7.28 -11.70 5.81
N PRO A 259 7.31 -12.21 7.06
CA PRO A 259 8.31 -13.20 7.43
C PRO A 259 7.98 -14.56 6.78
N SER A 260 8.93 -15.13 6.05
CA SER A 260 8.98 -16.58 5.77
C SER A 260 9.29 -17.31 7.07
N LEU A 261 8.54 -18.39 7.36
CA LEU A 261 8.47 -19.12 8.63
C LEU A 261 9.75 -19.85 9.10
N HIS A 262 10.96 -19.50 8.64
CA HIS A 262 12.20 -20.13 9.09
C HIS A 262 13.24 -19.10 9.54
N GLY A 263 13.58 -19.18 10.84
CA GLY A 263 14.82 -18.72 11.49
C GLY A 263 15.28 -17.31 11.15
N LEU A 264 14.81 -16.31 11.90
CA LEU A 264 15.27 -14.93 11.77
C LEU A 264 16.36 -14.66 12.81
N ASP A 265 17.57 -14.39 12.33
CA ASP A 265 18.72 -13.85 13.07
C ASP A 265 18.40 -12.42 13.57
N ASP A 266 18.82 -12.10 14.80
CA ASP A 266 18.46 -10.89 15.58
C ASP A 266 19.24 -9.62 15.16
N ARG A 267 20.01 -9.67 14.07
CA ARG A 267 20.87 -8.56 13.65
C ARG A 267 20.09 -7.40 13.03
N PRO A 268 20.43 -6.12 13.35
CA PRO A 268 19.82 -4.94 12.75
C PRO A 268 20.15 -4.80 11.26
N TYR A 269 19.27 -4.15 10.49
CA TYR A 269 19.48 -3.95 9.06
C TYR A 269 20.34 -2.71 8.82
N ARG A 270 21.40 -2.85 8.00
CA ARG A 270 22.37 -1.80 7.69
C ARG A 270 22.32 -1.45 6.21
N PHE A 271 22.25 -0.15 5.90
CA PHE A 271 22.30 0.35 4.52
C PHE A 271 23.68 0.95 4.23
N GLY A 272 24.34 0.44 3.19
CA GLY A 272 25.58 0.99 2.64
C GLY A 272 25.38 1.63 1.26
N HIS A 273 26.42 2.30 0.77
CA HIS A 273 26.47 3.00 -0.51
C HIS A 273 26.00 2.15 -1.72
N GLU A 274 26.21 0.83 -1.71
CA GLU A 274 25.79 -0.08 -2.81
C GLU A 274 24.26 -0.21 -2.99
N GLY A 275 23.46 0.39 -2.09
CA GLY A 275 22.00 0.34 -2.13
C GLY A 275 21.30 1.64 -2.51
N ILE A 276 22.05 2.71 -2.78
CA ILE A 276 21.54 4.05 -3.12
C ILE A 276 22.19 4.43 -4.46
N ASN A 277 21.54 4.07 -5.56
CA ASN A 277 21.93 4.62 -6.85
C ASN A 277 21.47 6.08 -6.89
N PHE A 278 22.44 6.99 -7.02
CA PHE A 278 22.26 8.42 -7.25
C PHE A 278 21.53 8.70 -8.57
#